data_AF-A0A9E4V9E0-F1
#
_entry.id   AF-A0A9E4V9E0-F1
#
_cell.length_a   1.000
_cell.length_b   1.000
_cell.length_c   1.000
_cell.angle_alpha   90.00
_cell.angle_beta   90.00
_cell.angle_gamma   90.00
#
_symmetry.space_group_name_H-M   'P 1'
#
loop_
_entity.id
_entity.type
_entity.pdbx_description
1 polymer ?
#
loop_
_entity_poly.entity_id
_entity_poly.type
_entity_poly.pdbx_seq_one_letter_code
_entity_poly.pdbx_strand_id
1 'polypeptide(L)'
;MNVSLTPQLEQYVKDKVKSGLYNSSSEVVREALRLMGERDMLRQIRIEELRAEIQKGIDQIERGEYVEGEDVFRLLKERNAEIRKKSE
;
A
#
# COMPACT_ATOMS: atom_id res chain seq x y z
N MET A 1 -14.93 -25.08 12.86
CA MET A 1 -14.03 -25.23 11.70
C MET A 1 -12.70 -25.72 12.23
N ASN A 2 -12.14 -26.80 11.68
CA ASN A 2 -10.81 -27.29 12.06
C ASN A 2 -9.80 -26.82 11.01
N VAL A 3 -8.70 -26.20 11.44
CA VAL A 3 -7.69 -25.63 10.55
C VAL A 3 -6.34 -26.18 10.96
N SER A 4 -5.63 -26.77 10.00
CA SER A 4 -4.29 -27.29 10.23
C SER A 4 -3.26 -26.16 10.11
N LEU A 5 -2.47 -25.97 11.15
CA LEU A 5 -1.36 -25.02 11.15
C LEU A 5 -0.05 -25.75 10.89
N THR A 6 0.93 -25.05 10.31
CA THR A 6 2.30 -25.54 10.30
C THR A 6 2.85 -25.55 11.74
N PRO A 7 3.84 -26.40 12.06
CA PRO A 7 4.41 -26.46 13.42
C PRO A 7 4.90 -25.10 13.94
N GLN A 8 5.43 -24.27 13.05
CA GLN A 8 5.90 -22.92 13.37
C GLN A 8 4.74 -21.99 13.79
N LEU A 9 3.63 -22.03 13.05
CA LEU A 9 2.45 -21.22 13.38
C LEU A 9 1.76 -21.72 14.65
N GLU A 10 1.73 -23.04 14.86
CA GLU A 10 1.19 -23.62 16.08
C GLU A 10 2.00 -23.18 17.31
N GLN A 11 3.34 -23.21 17.21
CA GLN A 11 4.22 -22.74 18.27
C GLN A 11 4.01 -21.25 18.55
N TYR A 12 3.94 -20.42 17.50
CA TYR A 12 3.66 -18.99 17.63
C TYR A 12 2.32 -18.72 18.36
N VAL A 13 1.25 -19.43 17.98
CA VAL A 13 -0.06 -19.29 18.66
C VAL A 13 0.04 -19.72 20.12
N LYS A 14 0.71 -20.84 20.41
CA LYS A 14 0.94 -21.31 21.80
C LYS A 14 1.68 -20.27 22.63
N ASP A 15 2.71 -19.63 22.08
CA ASP A 15 3.49 -18.62 22.80
C ASP A 15 2.67 -17.34 23.05
N LYS A 16 1.80 -16.95 22.12
CA LYS A 16 0.85 -15.84 22.32
C LYS A 16 -0.14 -16.12 23.44
N VAL A 17 -0.70 -17.32 23.52
CA VAL A 17 -1.59 -17.69 24.65
C VAL A 17 -0.81 -17.74 25.97
N LYS A 18 0.38 -18.37 25.97
CA LYS A 18 1.25 -18.46 27.17
C LYS A 18 1.66 -17.10 27.72
N SER A 19 1.75 -16.07 26.88
CA SER A 19 2.04 -14.70 27.33
C SER A 19 0.94 -14.10 28.22
N GLY A 20 -0.24 -14.71 28.27
CA GLY A 20 -1.40 -14.21 29.00
C GLY A 20 -2.20 -13.12 28.28
N LEU A 21 -1.73 -12.67 27.10
CA LEU A 21 -2.42 -11.67 26.30
C LEU A 21 -3.71 -12.19 25.64
N TYR A 22 -3.83 -13.51 25.46
CA TYR A 22 -4.99 -14.16 24.84
C TYR A 22 -5.42 -15.37 25.66
N ASN A 23 -6.72 -15.62 25.73
CA ASN A 23 -7.30 -16.73 26.51
C ASN A 23 -7.31 -18.06 25.75
N SER A 24 -7.25 -18.02 24.41
CA SER A 24 -7.32 -19.22 23.59
C SER A 24 -6.66 -19.05 22.22
N SER A 25 -6.26 -20.16 21.61
CA SER A 25 -5.75 -20.19 20.23
C SER A 25 -6.75 -19.60 19.23
N SER A 26 -8.05 -19.87 19.43
CA SER A 26 -9.13 -19.33 18.60
C SER A 26 -9.19 -17.79 18.65
N GLU A 27 -8.83 -17.18 19.77
CA GLU A 27 -8.76 -15.73 19.92
C GLU A 27 -7.61 -15.14 19.12
N VAL A 28 -6.42 -15.75 19.21
CA VAL A 28 -5.24 -15.37 18.41
C VAL A 28 -5.55 -15.43 16.91
N VAL A 29 -6.20 -16.51 16.46
CA VAL A 29 -6.56 -16.70 15.05
C VAL A 29 -7.59 -15.67 14.60
N ARG A 30 -8.61 -15.36 15.42
CA ARG A 30 -9.60 -14.32 15.09
C ARG A 30 -8.95 -12.95 14.95
N GLU A 31 -8.02 -12.61 15.84
CA GLU A 31 -7.27 -11.35 15.76
C GLU A 31 -6.46 -11.28 14.46
N ALA A 32 -5.71 -12.34 14.15
CA ALA A 32 -4.92 -12.41 12.93
C ALA A 32 -5.77 -12.27 11.66
N LEU A 33 -6.94 -12.92 11.62
CA LEU A 33 -7.87 -12.80 10.49
C LEU A 33 -8.50 -11.42 10.39
N ARG A 34 -8.75 -10.73 11.52
CA ARG A 34 -9.24 -9.35 11.51
C ARG A 34 -8.21 -8.42 10.89
N LEU A 35 -6.97 -8.49 11.36
CA LEU A 35 -5.86 -7.69 10.82
C LEU A 35 -5.60 -8.00 9.33
N MET A 36 -5.75 -9.26 8.92
CA MET A 36 -5.67 -9.65 7.52
C MET A 36 -6.79 -8.99 6.69
N GLY A 37 -8.03 -9.04 7.18
CA GLY A 37 -9.18 -8.40 6.52
C GLY A 37 -9.04 -6.88 6.42
N GLU A 38 -8.54 -6.21 7.46
CA GLU A 38 -8.26 -4.77 7.44
C GLU A 38 -7.19 -4.43 6.38
N ARG A 39 -6.11 -5.22 6.31
CA ARG A 39 -5.06 -5.04 5.30
C ARG A 39 -5.60 -5.25 3.89
N ASP A 40 -6.43 -6.26 3.67
CA ASP A 40 -7.02 -6.55 2.36
C ASP A 40 -7.98 -5.44 1.93
N MET A 41 -8.78 -4.91 2.86
CA MET A 41 -9.66 -3.75 2.62
C MET A 41 -8.86 -2.50 2.21
N LEU A 42 -7.81 -2.16 2.98
CA LEU A 42 -6.95 -1.00 2.67
C LEU A 42 -6.25 -1.17 1.32
N ARG A 43 -5.82 -2.39 0.99
CA ARG A 43 -5.23 -2.70 -0.32
C ARG A 43 -6.23 -2.48 -1.44
N GLN A 44 -7.48 -2.92 -1.26
CA GLN A 44 -8.52 -2.76 -2.25
C GLN A 44 -8.83 -1.28 -2.52
N ILE A 45 -8.98 -0.48 -1.46
CA ILE A 45 -9.19 0.98 -1.57
C ILE A 45 -8.04 1.62 -2.37
N ARG A 46 -6.78 1.32 -2.03
CA ARG A 46 -5.62 1.88 -2.74
C ARG A 46 -5.58 1.49 -4.22
N ILE A 47 -6.02 0.27 -4.56
CA ILE A 47 -6.09 -0.16 -5.96
C ILE A 47 -7.19 0.61 -6.71
N GLU A 48 -8.34 0.84 -6.07
CA GLU A 48 -9.44 1.61 -6.66
C GLU A 48 -9.05 3.07 -6.89
N GLU A 49 -8.40 3.70 -5.90
CA GLU A 49 -7.84 5.05 -6.04
C GLU A 49 -6.83 5.12 -7.19
N LEU A 50 -5.89 4.18 -7.27
CA LEU A 50 -4.90 4.16 -8.34
C LEU A 50 -5.56 4.00 -9.72
N ARG A 51 -6.57 3.12 -9.82
CA ARG A 51 -7.33 2.96 -11.08
C ARG A 51 -8.04 4.25 -11.47
N ALA A 52 -8.62 4.97 -10.50
CA ALA A 52 -9.26 6.25 -10.76
C ALA A 52 -8.26 7.31 -11.25
N GLU A 53 -7.08 7.41 -10.64
CA GLU A 53 -6.04 8.36 -11.09
C GLU A 53 -5.48 8.00 -12.47
N ILE A 54 -5.31 6.72 -12.78
CA ILE A 54 -4.92 6.27 -14.12
C ILE A 54 -6.00 6.67 -15.14
N GLN A 55 -7.28 6.45 -14.83
CA GLN A 55 -8.38 6.81 -15.72
C GLN A 55 -8.42 8.32 -15.99
N LYS A 56 -8.22 9.15 -14.96
CA LYS A 56 -8.09 10.60 -15.15
C LYS A 56 -6.98 10.95 -16.13
N GLY A 57 -5.82 10.31 -16.01
CA GLY A 57 -4.71 10.50 -16.95
C GLY A 57 -5.05 10.08 -18.37
N ILE A 58 -5.77 8.97 -18.55
CA ILE A 58 -6.26 8.54 -19.87
C ILE A 58 -7.22 9.59 -20.45
N ASP A 59 -8.20 10.04 -19.67
CA ASP A 59 -9.16 11.04 -20.13
C ASP A 59 -8.48 12.37 -20.48
N GLN A 60 -7.41 12.75 -19.76
CA GLN A 60 -6.59 13.93 -20.08
C GLN A 60 -5.89 13.76 -21.43
N ILE A 61 -5.27 12.61 -21.69
CA ILE A 61 -4.62 12.33 -22.97
C ILE A 61 -5.64 12.40 -24.12
N GLU A 62 -6.83 11.84 -23.96
CA GLU A 62 -7.90 11.89 -24.97
C GLU A 62 -8.36 13.32 -25.28
N ARG A 63 -8.34 14.22 -24.28
CA ARG A 63 -8.62 15.66 -24.47
C ARG A 63 -7.43 16.45 -25.02
N GLY A 64 -6.28 15.82 -25.24
CA GLY A 64 -5.04 16.48 -25.64
C GLY A 64 -4.36 17.28 -24.52
N GLU A 65 -4.75 17.04 -23.26
CA GLU A 65 -4.17 17.66 -22.07
C GLU A 65 -2.90 16.91 -21.63
N TYR A 66 -1.89 16.89 -22.49
CA TYR A 66 -0.58 16.30 -22.20
C TYR A 66 0.56 17.22 -22.64
N VAL A 67 1.76 16.90 -22.17
CA VAL A 67 2.99 17.58 -22.55
C VAL A 67 3.98 16.55 -23.07
N GLU A 68 4.74 16.92 -24.09
CA GLU A 68 5.77 16.05 -24.65
C GLU A 68 6.88 15.80 -23.61
N GLY A 69 7.34 14.55 -23.54
CA GLY A 69 8.30 14.14 -22.51
C GLY A 69 9.61 14.94 -22.58
N GLU A 70 10.08 15.26 -23.78
CA GLU A 70 11.30 16.06 -23.97
C GLU A 70 11.18 17.47 -23.39
N ASP A 71 10.01 18.09 -23.53
CA ASP A 71 9.74 19.43 -23.00
C ASP A 71 9.67 19.40 -21.47
N VAL A 72 9.10 18.35 -20.87
CA VAL A 72 9.12 18.15 -19.40
C VAL A 72 10.55 18.08 -18.86
N PHE A 73 11.41 17.27 -19.47
CA PHE A 73 12.80 17.14 -19.01
C PHE A 73 13.60 18.44 -19.20
N ARG A 74 13.32 19.21 -20.25
CA ARG A 74 13.92 20.53 -20.46
C ARG A 74 13.52 21.50 -19.35
N LEU A 75 12.22 21.66 -19.10
CA LEU A 75 11.68 22.54 -18.07
C LEU A 75 12.17 22.18 -16.67
N LEU A 76 12.27 20.89 -16.33
CA LEU A 76 12.78 20.44 -15.05
C LEU A 76 14.26 20.78 -14.85
N LYS A 77 15.09 20.65 -15.91
CA LYS A 77 16.50 21.02 -15.84
C LYS A 77 16.68 22.53 -15.64
N GLU A 78 15.92 23.33 -16.37
CA GLU A 78 15.92 24.80 -16.26
C GLU A 78 15.51 25.24 -14.85
N ARG A 79 14.38 24.72 -14.33
CA ARG A 79 13.92 25.00 -12.97
C ARG A 79 14.94 24.62 -11.90
N ASN A 80 15.58 23.46 -12.04
CA ASN A 80 16.61 23.02 -11.09
C ASN A 80 17.87 23.90 -11.12
N ALA A 81 18.26 24.41 -12.30
CA ALA A 81 19.38 25.34 -12.42
C ALA A 81 19.07 26.70 -11.79
N GLU A 82 17.83 27.20 -11.93
CA GLU A 82 17.39 28.44 -11.28
C GLU A 82 17.36 28.33 -9.76
N ILE A 83 16.90 27.20 -9.22
CA ILE A 83 16.90 26.95 -7.77
C ILE A 83 18.33 27.01 -7.22
N ARG A 84 19.29 26.37 -7.91
CA ARG A 84 20.70 26.38 -7.49
C ARG A 84 21.32 27.78 -7.50
N LYS A 85 21.01 28.60 -8.51
CA LYS A 85 21.49 29.99 -8.60
C LYS A 85 20.89 30.92 -7.55
N LYS A 86 19.69 30.62 -7.02
CA LYS A 86 19.05 31.39 -5.95
C LYS A 86 19.50 30.97 -4.54
N SER A 87 20.16 29.82 -4.42
CA SER A 87 20.68 29.30 -3.15
C SER A 87 22.17 29.63 -2.90
N GLU A 88 22.82 30.32 -3.85
CA GLU A 88 24.16 30.92 -3.73
C GLU A 88 24.01 32.44 -3.50
#